data_AF-A0A136KFA0-F1
#
_entry.id   AF-A0A136KFA0-F1
#
_cell.length_a   1.000
_cell.length_b   1.000
_cell.length_c   1.000
_cell.angle_alpha   90.00
_cell.angle_beta   90.00
_cell.angle_gamma   90.00
#
_symmetry.space_group_name_H-M   'P 1'
#
loop_
_entity.id
_entity.type
_entity.pdbx_description
1 polymer ?
#
loop_
_entity_poly.entity_id
_entity_poly.type
_entity_poly.pdbx_seq_one_letter_code
_entity_poly.pdbx_strand_id
1 'polypeptide(L)'
;MAKKSRINKTAVIVSFLLNPLIMVFLQILLIHRVYNISLESIFLTTSAFIVPVIGYILFAVVITKRADYEFTNKESRFPVLVIALLGLIISIAISLQINSVLTEYLLKFLVIMLILSILTYYWKVSFHATFFGLTVLYFCKPCIKRFCFYSIYCYLYCSGPEWN
;
A
#
# COMPACT_ATOMS: atom_id res chain seq x y z
N MET A 1 -35.92 -5.77 23.97
CA MET A 1 -34.72 -5.14 24.57
C MET A 1 -33.55 -5.24 23.61
N ALA A 2 -33.14 -4.14 22.97
CA ALA A 2 -32.02 -4.13 22.05
C ALA A 2 -30.69 -4.29 22.82
N LYS A 3 -29.94 -5.35 22.52
CA LYS A 3 -28.64 -5.65 23.11
C LYS A 3 -27.67 -4.55 22.67
N LYS A 4 -27.35 -3.60 23.55
CA LYS A 4 -26.40 -2.50 23.28
C LYS A 4 -25.02 -3.12 23.02
N SER A 5 -24.67 -3.26 21.75
CA SER A 5 -23.37 -3.74 21.28
C SER A 5 -22.28 -2.89 21.94
N ARG A 6 -21.46 -3.52 22.79
CA ARG A 6 -20.31 -2.87 23.44
C ARG A 6 -19.27 -2.67 22.33
N ILE A 7 -19.29 -1.50 21.68
CA ILE A 7 -18.31 -1.14 20.65
C ILE A 7 -16.93 -1.28 21.29
N ASN A 8 -16.14 -2.23 20.79
CA ASN A 8 -14.83 -2.54 21.32
C ASN A 8 -13.87 -1.39 20.95
N LYS A 9 -13.46 -0.59 21.94
CA LYS A 9 -12.62 0.61 21.73
C LYS A 9 -11.34 0.28 20.94
N THR A 10 -10.77 -0.89 21.18
CA THR A 10 -9.57 -1.37 20.47
C THR A 10 -9.84 -1.56 18.99
N ALA A 11 -10.99 -2.14 18.62
CA ALA A 11 -11.36 -2.34 17.23
C ALA A 11 -11.52 -1.00 16.48
N VAL A 12 -12.11 0.00 17.13
CA VAL A 12 -12.25 1.36 16.55
C VAL A 12 -10.88 1.97 16.28
N ILE A 13 -9.94 1.85 17.22
CA ILE A 13 -8.58 2.38 17.07
C ILE A 13 -7.84 1.64 15.95
N VAL A 14 -7.92 0.31 15.91
CA VAL A 14 -7.28 -0.48 14.85
C VAL A 14 -7.85 -0.15 13.48
N SER A 15 -9.18 -0.03 13.36
CA SER A 15 -9.81 0.40 12.11
C SER A 15 -9.40 1.81 11.68
N PHE A 16 -9.23 2.73 12.64
CA PHE A 16 -8.72 4.08 12.36
C PHE A 16 -7.26 4.05 11.87
N LEU A 17 -6.37 3.33 12.58
CA LEU A 17 -4.96 3.24 12.22
C LEU A 17 -4.72 2.53 10.88
N LEU A 18 -5.58 1.56 10.54
CA LEU A 18 -5.54 0.87 9.26
C LEU A 18 -6.19 1.66 8.13
N ASN A 19 -6.79 2.82 8.38
CA ASN A 19 -7.35 3.64 7.31
C ASN A 19 -6.23 4.00 6.30
N PRO A 20 -6.40 3.73 5.00
CA PRO A 20 -5.36 3.95 4.00
C PRO A 20 -4.83 5.39 3.96
N LEU A 21 -5.68 6.40 4.20
CA LEU A 21 -5.25 7.80 4.24
C LEU A 21 -4.33 8.07 5.44
N ILE A 22 -4.67 7.51 6.60
CA ILE A 22 -3.87 7.63 7.82
C ILE A 22 -2.53 6.93 7.63
N MET A 23 -2.53 5.75 7.00
CA MET A 23 -1.30 5.02 6.71
C MET A 23 -0.38 5.80 5.76
N VAL A 24 -0.92 6.36 4.66
CA VAL A 24 -0.15 7.22 3.74
C VAL A 24 0.41 8.43 4.46
N PHE A 25 -0.41 9.10 5.28
CA PHE A 25 0.03 10.26 6.05
C PHE A 25 1.16 9.93 7.03
N LEU A 26 1.01 8.85 7.81
CA LEU A 26 2.05 8.37 8.72
C LEU A 26 3.33 8.00 7.98
N GLN A 27 3.22 7.41 6.79
CA GLN A 27 4.35 7.04 5.96
C GLN A 27 5.12 8.27 5.46
N ILE A 28 4.43 9.33 5.02
CA ILE A 28 5.06 10.61 4.64
C ILE A 28 5.82 11.21 5.83
N LEU A 29 5.20 11.27 7.01
CA LEU A 29 5.84 11.78 8.22
C LEU A 29 7.08 10.96 8.61
N LEU A 30 7.01 9.63 8.46
CA LEU A 30 8.12 8.74 8.75
C LEU A 30 9.28 8.94 7.78
N ILE A 31 9.01 9.08 6.48
CA ILE A 31 10.05 9.37 5.48
C ILE A 31 10.74 10.70 5.80
N HIS A 32 9.96 11.75 6.04
CA HIS A 32 10.47 13.06 6.41
C HIS A 32 11.39 12.98 7.63
N ARG A 33 10.91 12.35 8.71
CA ARG A 33 11.63 12.29 9.97
C ARG A 33 12.88 11.41 9.92
N VAL A 34 12.81 10.26 9.27
CA VAL A 34 13.90 9.26 9.25
C VAL A 34 15.00 9.64 8.28
N TYR A 35 14.64 10.16 7.10
CA TYR A 35 15.60 10.46 6.03
C TYR A 35 15.95 11.94 5.93
N ASN A 36 15.36 12.79 6.78
CA ASN A 36 15.55 14.23 6.78
C ASN A 36 15.32 14.86 5.39
N ILE A 37 14.31 14.35 4.69
CA ILE A 37 13.94 14.80 3.34
C ILE A 37 12.86 15.87 3.49
N SER A 38 12.97 16.98 2.75
CA SER A 38 11.97 18.04 2.83
C SER A 38 10.58 17.52 2.41
N LEU A 39 9.54 18.00 3.09
CA LEU A 39 8.15 17.64 2.75
C LEU A 39 7.83 17.98 1.30
N GLU A 40 8.34 19.10 0.80
CA GLU A 40 8.22 19.52 -0.60
C GLU A 40 8.75 18.46 -1.57
N SER A 41 9.95 17.92 -1.34
CA SER A 41 10.54 16.86 -2.17
C SER A 41 9.67 15.60 -2.17
N ILE A 42 9.13 15.24 -1.00
CA ILE A 42 8.23 14.09 -0.85
C ILE A 42 6.93 14.33 -1.60
N PHE A 43 6.31 15.51 -1.48
CA PHE A 43 5.08 15.84 -2.18
C PHE A 43 5.27 15.88 -3.71
N LEU A 44 6.32 16.54 -4.19
CA LEU A 44 6.63 16.62 -5.62
C LEU A 44 6.76 15.23 -6.25
N THR A 45 7.51 14.33 -5.59
CA THR A 45 7.70 12.96 -6.10
C THR A 45 6.46 12.10 -5.93
N THR A 46 5.83 12.09 -4.76
CA THR A 46 4.68 11.19 -4.49
C THR A 46 3.39 11.62 -5.19
N SER A 47 3.25 12.89 -5.56
CA SER A 47 2.06 13.37 -6.30
C SER A 47 1.89 12.69 -7.65
N ALA A 48 3.00 12.39 -8.37
CA ALA A 48 2.98 11.67 -9.64
C ALA A 48 2.44 10.24 -9.50
N PHE A 49 2.53 9.65 -8.31
CA PHE A 49 1.93 8.36 -7.98
C PHE A 49 0.50 8.50 -7.46
N ILE A 50 0.27 9.41 -6.51
CA ILE A 50 -1.00 9.53 -5.77
C ILE A 50 -2.11 10.11 -6.65
N VAL A 51 -1.83 11.16 -7.42
CA VAL A 51 -2.86 11.89 -8.19
C VAL A 51 -3.52 11.01 -9.26
N PRO A 52 -2.79 10.24 -10.09
CA PRO A 52 -3.42 9.35 -11.06
C PRO A 52 -4.26 8.23 -10.42
N VAL A 53 -3.80 7.69 -9.29
CA VAL A 53 -4.52 6.63 -8.56
C VAL A 53 -5.82 7.19 -7.97
N ILE A 54 -5.78 8.34 -7.31
CA ILE A 54 -6.98 9.02 -6.79
C ILE A 54 -7.91 9.40 -7.94
N GLY A 55 -7.37 9.95 -9.04
CA GLY A 55 -8.16 10.34 -10.21
C GLY A 55 -8.91 9.16 -10.83
N TYR A 56 -8.25 8.00 -10.97
CA TYR A 56 -8.90 6.78 -11.46
C TYR A 56 -9.98 6.29 -10.48
N ILE A 57 -9.70 6.33 -9.19
CA ILE A 57 -10.66 5.94 -8.15
C ILE A 57 -11.91 6.83 -8.20
N LEU A 58 -11.73 8.14 -8.29
CA LEU A 58 -12.84 9.09 -8.42
C LEU A 58 -13.63 8.85 -9.70
N PHE A 59 -12.96 8.61 -10.82
CA PHE A 59 -13.63 8.21 -12.07
C PHE A 59 -14.48 6.95 -11.89
N ALA A 60 -13.92 5.90 -11.28
CA ALA A 60 -14.63 4.64 -11.07
C ALA A 60 -15.87 4.81 -10.16
N VAL A 61 -15.73 5.55 -9.05
CA VAL A 61 -16.82 5.75 -8.09
C VAL A 61 -17.88 6.72 -8.60
N VAL A 62 -17.47 7.88 -9.11
CA VAL A 62 -18.38 8.98 -9.45
C VAL A 62 -19.01 8.79 -10.82
N ILE A 63 -18.21 8.40 -11.81
CA ILE A 63 -18.68 8.32 -13.20
C ILE A 63 -19.26 6.93 -13.47
N THR A 64 -18.56 5.86 -13.11
CA THR A 64 -19.04 4.50 -13.39
C THR A 64 -20.00 3.93 -12.34
N LYS A 65 -20.27 4.69 -11.26
CA LYS A 65 -21.16 4.34 -10.14
C LYS A 65 -20.89 2.93 -9.56
N ARG A 66 -19.65 2.48 -9.62
CA ARG A 66 -19.23 1.23 -8.98
C ARG A 66 -19.12 1.51 -7.48
N ALA A 67 -20.22 1.27 -6.76
CA ALA A 67 -20.32 1.50 -5.32
C ALA A 67 -19.35 0.63 -4.53
N ASP A 68 -19.05 -0.54 -5.09
CA ASP A 68 -18.15 -1.49 -4.49
C ASP A 68 -16.76 -1.32 -5.12
N TYR A 69 -15.83 -0.79 -4.32
CA TYR A 69 -14.39 -1.05 -4.46
C TYR A 69 -14.04 -2.55 -4.39
N GLU A 70 -15.05 -3.41 -4.39
CA GLU A 70 -14.90 -4.74 -4.91
C GLU A 70 -14.60 -4.65 -6.41
N PHE A 71 -13.32 -4.47 -6.69
CA PHE A 71 -12.72 -5.00 -7.90
C PHE A 71 -12.84 -6.54 -7.86
N THR A 72 -14.04 -7.11 -7.79
CA THR A 72 -14.26 -8.56 -7.69
C THR A 72 -13.78 -9.23 -8.97
N ASN A 73 -14.04 -8.57 -10.10
CA ASN A 73 -13.54 -8.99 -11.40
C ASN A 73 -12.06 -8.58 -11.60
N LYS A 74 -11.21 -9.54 -11.96
CA LYS A 74 -9.78 -9.37 -12.21
C LYS A 74 -9.49 -8.29 -13.27
N GLU A 75 -10.32 -8.23 -14.31
CA GLU A 75 -10.17 -7.27 -15.42
C GLU A 75 -10.30 -5.81 -14.94
N SER A 76 -11.09 -5.57 -13.90
CA SER A 76 -11.27 -4.23 -13.34
C SER A 76 -10.11 -3.77 -12.47
N ARG A 77 -9.27 -4.68 -11.97
CA ARG A 77 -8.08 -4.37 -11.15
C ARG A 77 -6.93 -3.88 -12.00
N PHE A 78 -6.80 -4.45 -13.20
CA PHE A 78 -5.62 -4.28 -14.03
C PHE A 78 -5.32 -2.81 -14.37
N PRO A 79 -6.30 -1.97 -14.78
CA PRO A 79 -6.04 -0.57 -15.06
C PRO A 79 -5.52 0.21 -13.84
N VAL A 80 -6.05 -0.05 -12.64
CA VAL A 80 -5.60 0.58 -11.39
C VAL A 80 -4.14 0.26 -11.13
N LEU A 81 -3.77 -1.02 -11.27
CA LEU A 81 -2.42 -1.51 -11.02
C LEU A 81 -1.43 -0.89 -12.02
N VAL A 82 -1.80 -0.83 -13.31
CA VAL A 82 -0.96 -0.21 -14.34
C VAL A 82 -0.76 1.28 -14.06
N ILE A 83 -1.83 2.01 -13.75
CA ILE A 83 -1.75 3.44 -13.42
C ILE A 83 -0.87 3.67 -12.18
N ALA A 84 -1.02 2.85 -11.14
CA ALA A 84 -0.19 2.92 -9.94
C ALA A 84 1.29 2.65 -10.24
N LEU A 85 1.60 1.60 -11.03
CA LEU A 85 2.97 1.27 -11.40
C LEU A 85 3.61 2.37 -12.26
N LEU A 86 2.89 2.90 -13.25
CA LEU A 86 3.38 3.99 -14.09
C LEU A 86 3.62 5.27 -13.26
N GLY A 87 2.69 5.64 -12.39
CA GLY A 87 2.86 6.78 -11.50
C GLY A 87 4.08 6.63 -10.58
N LEU A 88 4.36 5.41 -10.11
CA LEU A 88 5.55 5.11 -9.30
C LEU A 88 6.85 5.19 -10.11
N ILE A 89 6.87 4.70 -11.35
CA ILE A 89 8.02 4.83 -12.25
C ILE A 89 8.32 6.31 -12.53
N ILE A 90 7.30 7.13 -12.77
CA ILE A 90 7.46 8.58 -12.94
C ILE A 90 7.99 9.21 -11.64
N SER A 91 7.47 8.80 -10.48
CA SER A 91 7.94 9.28 -9.18
C SER A 91 9.42 8.99 -8.95
N ILE A 92 9.90 7.81 -9.39
CA ILE A 92 11.33 7.42 -9.35
C ILE A 92 12.15 8.31 -10.29
N ALA A 93 11.67 8.55 -11.50
CA ALA A 93 12.35 9.41 -12.47
C ALA A 93 12.52 10.84 -11.93
N ILE A 94 11.48 11.38 -11.28
CA ILE A 94 11.52 12.69 -10.61
C ILE A 94 12.49 12.64 -9.42
N SER A 95 12.44 11.59 -8.59
CA SER A 95 13.27 11.51 -7.39
C SER A 95 14.77 11.43 -7.68
N LEU A 96 15.16 10.86 -8.83
CA LEU A 96 16.56 10.79 -9.28
C LEU A 96 17.22 12.18 -9.34
N GLN A 97 16.44 13.22 -9.62
CA GLN A 97 16.92 14.60 -9.74
C GLN A 97 16.86 15.38 -8.42
N ILE A 98 16.16 14.86 -7.41
CA ILE A 98 15.85 15.58 -6.17
C ILE A 98 16.62 15.00 -4.99
N ASN A 99 16.53 13.68 -4.78
CA ASN A 99 17.08 13.03 -3.60
C ASN A 99 17.35 11.54 -3.85
N SER A 100 18.60 11.12 -3.71
CA SER A 100 19.03 9.73 -3.92
C SER A 100 18.45 8.76 -2.89
N VAL A 101 18.28 9.20 -1.64
CA VAL A 101 17.68 8.39 -0.56
C VAL A 101 16.20 8.14 -0.84
N LEU A 102 15.49 9.16 -1.32
CA LEU A 102 14.09 9.02 -1.76
C LEU A 102 13.98 8.06 -2.95
N THR A 103 14.95 8.11 -3.86
CA THR A 103 15.00 7.20 -5.00
C THR A 103 15.16 5.76 -4.55
N GLU A 104 16.10 5.48 -3.64
CA GLU A 104 16.30 4.14 -3.09
C GLU A 104 15.02 3.62 -2.39
N TYR A 105 14.35 4.51 -1.65
CA TYR A 105 13.04 4.24 -1.04
C TYR A 105 12.00 3.83 -2.10
N LEU A 106 11.87 4.60 -3.18
CA LEU A 106 10.85 4.38 -4.21
C LEU A 106 11.15 3.14 -5.05
N LEU A 107 12.43 2.83 -5.31
CA LEU A 107 12.84 1.59 -5.97
C LEU A 107 12.44 0.34 -5.16
N LYS A 108 12.64 0.38 -3.83
CA LYS A 108 12.17 -0.71 -2.96
C LYS A 108 10.64 -0.81 -2.96
N PHE A 109 9.97 0.34 -2.97
CA PHE A 109 8.51 0.36 -3.08
C PHE A 109 8.03 -0.23 -4.42
N LEU A 110 8.74 0.02 -5.53
CA LEU A 110 8.42 -0.55 -6.84
C LEU A 110 8.45 -2.08 -6.81
N VAL A 111 9.48 -2.68 -6.20
CA VAL A 111 9.56 -4.15 -6.08
C VAL A 111 8.35 -4.70 -5.31
N ILE A 112 7.99 -4.07 -4.20
CA ILE A 112 6.82 -4.47 -3.40
C ILE A 112 5.53 -4.31 -4.22
N MET A 113 5.37 -3.20 -4.93
CA MET A 113 4.21 -2.94 -5.77
C MET A 113 4.11 -3.92 -6.94
N LEU A 114 5.23 -4.35 -7.52
CA LEU A 114 5.24 -5.38 -8.57
C LEU A 114 4.77 -6.73 -8.03
N ILE A 115 5.32 -7.18 -6.89
CA ILE A 115 4.89 -8.42 -6.23
C ILE A 115 3.40 -8.35 -5.90
N LEU A 116 2.96 -7.24 -5.31
CA LEU A 116 1.56 -7.06 -4.96
C LEU A 116 0.66 -6.94 -6.18
N SER A 117 1.12 -6.37 -7.29
CA SER A 117 0.34 -6.31 -8.53
C SER A 117 0.14 -7.70 -9.12
N ILE A 118 1.19 -8.53 -9.14
CA ILE A 118 1.11 -9.94 -9.54
C ILE A 118 0.13 -10.68 -8.63
N LEU A 119 0.31 -10.57 -7.31
CA LEU A 119 -0.59 -11.21 -6.35
C LEU A 119 -2.03 -10.69 -6.51
N THR A 120 -2.24 -9.39 -6.69
CA THR A 120 -3.55 -8.74 -6.84
C THR A 120 -4.30 -9.23 -8.09
N TYR A 121 -3.54 -9.52 -9.15
CA TYR A 121 -4.06 -10.08 -10.39
C TYR A 121 -4.67 -11.47 -10.16
N TYR A 122 -3.97 -12.34 -9.42
CA TYR A 122 -4.45 -13.69 -9.13
C TYR A 122 -5.45 -13.74 -7.97
N TRP A 123 -5.17 -13.03 -6.88
CA TRP A 123 -5.92 -13.00 -5.63
C TRP A 123 -6.21 -11.56 -5.20
N LYS A 124 -7.40 -11.28 -4.65
CA LYS A 124 -7.73 -9.92 -4.20
C LYS A 124 -6.90 -9.56 -2.96
N VAL A 125 -5.82 -8.81 -3.14
CA VAL A 125 -5.04 -8.26 -2.02
C VAL A 125 -5.66 -6.94 -1.58
N SER A 126 -5.90 -6.79 -0.28
CA SER A 126 -6.37 -5.51 0.27
C SER A 126 -5.27 -4.46 0.17
N PHE A 127 -5.61 -3.25 -0.29
CA PHE A 127 -4.70 -2.10 -0.29
C PHE A 127 -4.06 -1.82 1.08
N HIS A 128 -4.75 -2.20 2.16
CA HIS A 128 -4.24 -2.10 3.52
C HIS A 128 -2.96 -2.93 3.70
N ALA A 129 -2.88 -4.11 3.08
CA ALA A 129 -1.70 -4.98 3.14
C ALA A 129 -0.48 -4.34 2.44
N THR A 130 -0.71 -3.53 1.40
CA THR A 130 0.35 -2.80 0.68
C THR A 130 1.02 -1.77 1.58
N PHE A 131 0.24 -0.87 2.19
CA PHE A 131 0.76 0.17 3.06
C PHE A 131 1.28 -0.39 4.38
N PHE A 132 0.67 -1.47 4.89
CA PHE A 132 1.15 -2.14 6.09
C PHE A 132 2.47 -2.84 5.84
N GLY A 133 2.58 -3.60 4.74
CA GLY A 133 3.81 -4.29 4.35
C GLY A 133 4.98 -3.34 4.16
N LEU A 134 4.75 -2.17 3.57
CA LEU A 134 5.75 -1.10 3.50
C LEU A 134 6.17 -0.63 4.88
N THR A 135 5.21 -0.25 5.71
CA THR A 135 5.46 0.25 7.07
C THR A 135 6.30 -0.76 7.86
N VAL A 136 5.93 -2.05 7.78
CA VAL A 136 6.66 -3.14 8.43
C VAL A 136 8.06 -3.32 7.84
N LEU A 137 8.21 -3.32 6.51
CA LEU A 137 9.54 -3.40 5.86
C LEU A 137 10.43 -2.20 6.24
N TYR A 138 9.86 -1.02 6.47
CA TYR A 138 10.58 0.16 6.96
C TYR A 138 11.06 0.03 8.41
N PHE A 139 10.19 -0.40 9.32
CA PHE A 139 10.58 -0.65 10.72
C PHE A 139 11.52 -1.86 10.86
N CYS A 140 11.50 -2.77 9.88
CA CYS A 140 12.32 -3.97 9.87
C CYS A 140 13.71 -3.78 9.25
N LYS A 141 14.26 -2.57 9.04
CA LYS A 141 15.66 -2.45 8.57
C LYS A 141 16.70 -3.24 9.44
N PRO A 142 16.51 -3.43 10.76
CA PRO A 142 17.24 -4.44 11.55
C PRO A 142 16.60 -5.84 11.53
N CYS A 143 15.29 -5.96 11.28
CA CYS A 143 14.48 -7.17 11.44
C CYS A 143 14.11 -7.90 10.13
N ILE A 144 14.47 -7.41 8.94
CA ILE A 144 14.10 -7.98 7.62
C ILE A 144 14.64 -9.41 7.47
N LYS A 145 15.80 -9.72 8.09
CA LYS A 145 16.29 -11.10 8.18
C LYS A 145 15.28 -12.04 8.85
N ARG A 146 14.51 -11.56 9.84
CA ARG A 146 13.47 -12.33 10.54
C ARG A 146 12.10 -12.23 9.87
N PHE A 147 11.70 -11.07 9.36
CA PHE A 147 10.35 -10.90 8.79
C PHE A 147 10.16 -11.63 7.45
N CYS A 148 11.18 -11.68 6.58
CA CYS A 148 11.13 -12.53 5.38
C CYS A 148 10.99 -14.01 5.77
N PHE A 149 11.66 -14.44 6.84
CA PHE A 149 11.54 -15.79 7.37
C PHE A 149 10.11 -16.07 7.89
N TYR A 150 9.52 -15.16 8.67
CA TYR A 150 8.17 -15.34 9.21
C TYR A 150 7.06 -15.21 8.17
N SER A 151 7.20 -14.36 7.16
CA SER A 151 6.20 -14.19 6.10
C SER A 151 6.17 -15.40 5.18
N ILE A 152 7.34 -15.95 4.83
CA ILE A 152 7.46 -17.21 4.09
C ILE A 152 6.99 -18.38 4.96
N TYR A 153 7.33 -18.39 6.25
CA TYR A 153 6.89 -19.41 7.20
C TYR A 153 5.37 -19.44 7.37
N CYS A 154 4.71 -18.29 7.58
CA CYS A 154 3.25 -18.20 7.66
C CYS A 154 2.59 -18.53 6.33
N TYR A 155 3.17 -18.15 5.19
CA TYR A 155 2.64 -18.55 3.89
C TYR A 155 2.74 -20.06 3.67
N LEU A 156 3.86 -20.69 4.01
CA LEU A 156 4.05 -22.14 3.88
C LEU A 156 3.21 -22.95 4.88
N TYR A 157 3.00 -22.45 6.10
CA TYR A 157 2.20 -23.13 7.13
C TYR A 157 0.69 -22.89 7.02
N CYS A 158 0.26 -21.72 6.54
CA CYS A 158 -1.16 -21.43 6.31
C CYS A 158 -1.65 -21.88 4.93
N SER A 159 -0.76 -22.28 4.02
CA SER A 159 -1.10 -22.90 2.73
C SER A 159 -0.93 -24.43 2.76
N GLY A 160 -0.99 -25.04 3.95
CA GLY A 160 -1.02 -26.49 4.09
C GLY A 160 -2.16 -27.09 3.26
N PRO A 161 -1.94 -28.25 2.62
CA PRO A 161 -2.93 -28.86 1.75
C PRO A 161 -4.11 -29.37 2.59
N GLU A 162 -5.18 -28.57 2.69
CA GLU A 162 -6.52 -29.14 2.87
C GLU A 162 -6.93 -29.73 1.50
N TRP A 163 -6.35 -30.88 1.18
CA TRP A 163 -6.94 -31.82 0.24
C TRP A 163 -7.60 -32.90 1.08
N ASN A 164 -8.91 -33.05 0.86
CA ASN A 164 -9.85 -34.08 1.34
C ASN A 164 -9.25 -35.33 1.99
#